data_AF-T1DEX2-F1
#
_entry.id   AF-T1DEX2-F1
#
_cell.length_a   1.000
_cell.length_b   1.000
_cell.length_c   1.000
_cell.angle_alpha   90.00
_cell.angle_beta   90.00
_cell.angle_gamma   90.00
#
_symmetry.space_group_name_H-M   'P 1'
#
loop_
_entity.id
_entity.type
_entity.pdbx_description
1 polymer ?
#
loop_
_entity_poly.entity_id
_entity_poly.type
_entity_poly.pdbx_seq_one_letter_code
_entity_poly.pdbx_strand_id
1 'polypeptide(L)'
;MPVEGSDKTKQTNEIGMFIPLLDAINIEGKDITSDALLTQRKLASYVVGRRAHYHFIAKDNQATLKADIALLFASRQQPDFVEVTPPDHGRIETRRIWCSTA
;
A
#
# COMPACT_ATOMS: atom_id res chain seq x y z
N MET A 1 -5.11 13.91 -26.93
CA MET A 1 -6.15 14.04 -25.89
C MET A 1 -6.41 12.66 -25.30
N PRO A 2 -6.62 12.49 -23.97
CA PRO A 2 -6.93 11.18 -23.40
C PRO A 2 -8.29 10.67 -23.93
N VAL A 3 -8.35 9.39 -24.27
CA VAL A 3 -9.57 8.72 -24.77
C VAL A 3 -10.41 8.22 -23.59
N GLU A 4 -11.72 8.44 -23.66
CA GLU A 4 -12.69 7.97 -22.67
C GLU A 4 -12.61 6.44 -22.56
N GLY A 5 -12.46 5.91 -21.35
CA GLY A 5 -12.28 4.47 -21.11
C GLY A 5 -10.83 3.93 -21.18
N SER A 6 -9.84 4.76 -21.50
CA SER A 6 -8.42 4.34 -21.45
C SER A 6 -7.90 4.11 -20.03
N ASP A 7 -6.85 3.30 -19.87
CA ASP A 7 -6.27 3.00 -18.55
C ASP A 7 -5.79 4.25 -17.81
N LYS A 8 -5.25 5.26 -18.54
CA LYS A 8 -4.86 6.54 -17.94
C LYS A 8 -6.06 7.31 -17.36
N THR A 9 -7.19 7.26 -18.06
CA THR A 9 -8.43 7.90 -17.63
C THR A 9 -9.00 7.18 -16.40
N LYS A 10 -8.99 5.83 -16.39
CA LYS A 10 -9.41 5.03 -15.23
C LYS A 10 -8.54 5.27 -14.00
N GLN A 11 -7.22 5.28 -14.15
CA GLN A 11 -6.28 5.54 -13.05
C GLN A 11 -6.54 6.90 -12.39
N THR A 12 -6.77 7.94 -13.20
CA THR A 12 -7.04 9.29 -12.71
C THR A 12 -8.36 9.34 -11.95
N ASN A 13 -9.38 8.61 -12.42
CA ASN A 13 -10.67 8.50 -11.74
C ASN A 13 -10.55 7.74 -10.40
N GLU A 14 -9.81 6.62 -10.35
CA GLU A 14 -9.62 5.84 -9.12
C GLU A 14 -8.90 6.64 -8.03
N ILE A 15 -7.81 7.34 -8.40
CA ILE A 15 -7.09 8.24 -7.48
C ILE A 15 -8.01 9.36 -7.00
N GLY A 16 -8.80 9.95 -7.90
CA GLY A 16 -9.74 11.02 -7.58
C GLY A 16 -10.89 10.58 -6.66
N MET A 17 -11.35 9.34 -6.80
CA MET A 17 -12.48 8.79 -6.03
C MET A 17 -12.11 8.24 -4.66
N PHE A 18 -10.82 8.04 -4.38
CA PHE A 18 -10.35 7.49 -3.09
C PHE A 18 -10.88 8.27 -1.88
N ILE A 19 -10.74 9.61 -1.90
CA ILE A 19 -11.19 10.47 -0.80
C ILE A 19 -12.72 10.51 -0.71
N PRO A 20 -13.47 10.84 -1.78
CA PRO A 20 -14.94 10.84 -1.74
C PRO A 20 -15.55 9.53 -1.24
N LEU A 21 -14.97 8.39 -1.62
CA LEU A 21 -15.45 7.08 -1.19
C LEU A 21 -15.26 6.88 0.32
N LEU A 22 -14.09 7.25 0.86
CA LEU A 22 -13.82 7.08 2.29
C LEU A 22 -14.56 8.11 3.14
N ASP A 23 -14.82 9.33 2.63
CA ASP A 23 -15.62 10.36 3.33
C ASP A 23 -17.04 9.87 3.66
N ALA A 24 -17.58 8.96 2.85
CA ALA A 24 -18.92 8.40 3.06
C ALA A 24 -19.00 7.39 4.22
N ILE A 25 -17.88 6.97 4.80
CA ILE A 25 -17.84 5.95 5.86
C ILE A 25 -16.95 6.37 7.04
N ASN A 26 -17.21 5.80 8.22
CA ASN A 26 -16.31 5.94 9.35
C ASN A 26 -15.13 4.98 9.21
N ILE A 27 -13.91 5.53 9.14
CA ILE A 27 -12.68 4.76 8.99
C ILE A 27 -11.77 4.83 10.22
N GLU A 28 -12.16 5.53 11.29
CA GLU A 28 -11.30 5.63 12.47
C GLU A 28 -10.94 4.24 13.04
N GLY A 29 -9.65 4.03 13.26
CA GLY A 29 -9.09 2.77 13.75
C GLY A 29 -9.22 1.60 12.77
N LYS A 30 -9.47 1.84 11.48
CA LYS A 30 -9.52 0.79 10.44
C LYS A 30 -8.21 0.71 9.67
N ASP A 31 -7.88 -0.50 9.23
CA ASP A 31 -6.78 -0.76 8.30
C ASP A 31 -7.28 -0.67 6.85
N ILE A 32 -6.72 0.26 6.08
CA ILE A 32 -7.05 0.45 4.67
C ILE A 32 -5.94 -0.15 3.80
N THR A 33 -6.24 -1.24 3.11
CA THR A 33 -5.35 -1.82 2.11
C THR A 33 -5.65 -1.22 0.74
N SER A 34 -4.63 -0.85 -0.02
CA SER A 34 -4.82 -0.40 -1.41
C SER A 34 -3.71 -0.94 -2.32
N ASP A 35 -3.99 -0.93 -3.62
CA ASP A 35 -2.99 -1.32 -4.61
C ASP A 35 -1.89 -0.24 -4.76
N ALA A 36 -0.88 -0.56 -5.56
CA ALA A 36 0.27 0.31 -5.75
C ALA A 36 -0.01 1.63 -6.52
N LEU A 37 -1.11 1.72 -7.27
CA LEU A 37 -1.51 2.97 -7.95
C LEU A 37 -1.87 4.05 -6.91
N LEU A 38 -2.46 3.61 -5.80
CA LEU A 38 -2.94 4.47 -4.72
C LEU A 38 -1.86 4.78 -3.66
N THR A 39 -0.64 4.25 -3.82
CA THR A 39 0.54 4.56 -3.00
C THR A 39 1.03 5.99 -3.24
N GLN A 40 0.25 6.97 -2.79
CA GLN A 40 0.51 8.39 -2.90
C GLN A 40 0.54 9.04 -1.54
N ARG A 41 1.54 9.91 -1.31
CA ARG A 41 1.72 10.62 -0.03
C ARG A 41 0.45 11.35 0.42
N LYS A 42 -0.26 12.01 -0.50
CA LYS A 42 -1.51 12.73 -0.21
C LYS A 42 -2.59 11.80 0.36
N LEU A 43 -2.74 10.60 -0.22
CA LEU A 43 -3.75 9.63 0.22
C LEU A 43 -3.35 9.00 1.57
N ALA A 44 -2.08 8.66 1.77
CA ALA A 44 -1.57 8.18 3.06
C ALA A 44 -1.78 9.21 4.18
N SER A 45 -1.45 10.49 3.92
CA SER A 45 -1.69 11.58 4.88
C SER A 45 -3.17 11.78 5.18
N TYR A 46 -4.06 11.62 4.19
CA TYR A 46 -5.50 11.67 4.40
C TYR A 46 -5.98 10.55 5.35
N VAL A 47 -5.55 9.31 5.12
CA VAL A 47 -5.93 8.15 5.95
C VAL A 47 -5.47 8.36 7.41
N VAL A 48 -4.20 8.74 7.61
CA VAL A 48 -3.65 9.02 8.95
C VAL A 48 -4.36 10.21 9.60
N GLY A 49 -4.65 11.26 8.85
CA GLY A 49 -5.38 12.44 9.33
C GLY A 49 -6.79 12.10 9.83
N ARG A 50 -7.41 11.05 9.28
CA ARG A 50 -8.69 10.49 9.74
C ARG A 50 -8.53 9.40 10.80
N ARG A 51 -7.36 9.30 11.44
CA ARG A 51 -7.05 8.35 12.52
C ARG A 51 -7.25 6.89 12.10
N ALA A 52 -7.02 6.61 10.83
CA ALA A 52 -7.02 5.27 10.26
C ALA A 52 -5.57 4.84 9.95
N HIS A 53 -5.41 3.55 9.69
CA HIS A 53 -4.13 2.92 9.33
C HIS A 53 -4.16 2.51 7.85
N TYR A 54 -3.00 2.32 7.23
CA TYR A 54 -2.91 1.90 5.84
C TYR A 54 -1.83 0.85 5.61
N HIS A 55 -2.07 -0.01 4.62
CA HIS A 55 -1.06 -0.86 4.01
C HIS A 55 -1.06 -0.60 2.50
N PHE A 56 -0.10 0.20 2.05
CA PHE A 56 0.08 0.60 0.66
C PHE A 56 1.30 -0.09 0.06
N ILE A 57 1.20 -0.48 -1.21
CA ILE A 57 2.26 -1.24 -1.89
C ILE A 57 3.25 -0.28 -2.56
N ALA A 58 4.48 -0.21 -2.07
CA ALA A 58 5.56 0.50 -2.75
C ALA A 58 6.06 -0.32 -3.96
N LYS A 59 6.07 0.29 -5.15
CA LYS A 59 6.63 -0.29 -6.38
C LYS A 59 7.96 0.35 -6.74
N ASP A 60 8.71 -0.33 -7.60
CA ASP A 60 10.04 0.06 -8.07
C ASP A 60 10.08 1.40 -8.83
N ASN A 61 8.94 1.91 -9.29
CA ASN A 61 8.83 3.22 -9.92
C ASN A 61 9.01 4.40 -8.93
N GLN A 62 9.10 4.14 -7.62
CA GLN A 62 9.39 5.14 -6.59
C GLN A 62 10.79 4.92 -5.99
N ALA A 63 11.83 5.27 -6.76
CA ALA A 63 13.22 4.95 -6.42
C ALA A 63 13.67 5.43 -5.02
N THR A 64 13.31 6.66 -4.63
CA THR A 64 13.64 7.20 -3.31
C THR A 64 12.97 6.42 -2.19
N LEU A 65 11.65 6.17 -2.29
CA LEU A 65 10.92 5.39 -1.28
C LEU A 65 11.49 3.98 -1.14
N LYS A 66 11.87 3.34 -2.25
CA LYS A 66 12.52 2.03 -2.23
C LYS A 66 13.86 2.07 -1.49
N ALA A 67 14.69 3.08 -1.76
CA ALA A 67 15.98 3.25 -1.10
C ALA A 67 15.80 3.51 0.41
N ASP A 68 14.85 4.34 0.79
CA ASP A 68 14.55 4.66 2.19
C ASP A 68 14.06 3.43 2.96
N ILE A 69 13.15 2.64 2.38
CA ILE A 69 12.70 1.37 2.97
C ILE A 69 13.88 0.39 3.11
N ALA A 70 14.73 0.27 2.08
CA ALA A 70 15.90 -0.61 2.15
C ALA A 70 16.88 -0.17 3.24
N LEU A 71 17.10 1.13 3.41
CA LEU A 71 17.94 1.71 4.45
C LEU A 71 17.35 1.45 5.85
N LEU A 72 16.06 1.72 6.04
CA LEU A 72 15.34 1.50 7.30
C LEU A 72 15.48 0.05 7.78
N PHE A 73 15.47 -0.90 6.85
CA PHE A 73 15.53 -2.33 7.13
C PHE A 73 16.90 -2.96 6.84
N ALA A 74 17.98 -2.19 6.77
CA ALA A 74 19.32 -2.68 6.47
C ALA A 74 19.88 -3.62 7.56
N SER A 75 19.55 -3.34 8.83
CA SER A 75 19.95 -4.13 10.01
C SER A 75 18.81 -4.98 10.59
N ARG A 76 17.77 -5.25 9.78
CA ARG A 76 16.61 -6.04 10.22
C ARG A 76 17.04 -7.41 10.76
N GLN A 77 16.42 -7.83 11.85
CA GLN A 77 16.65 -9.14 12.44
C GLN A 77 15.78 -10.20 11.74
N GLN A 78 15.53 -11.32 12.42
CA GLN A 78 14.55 -12.29 11.95
C GLN A 78 13.17 -11.63 11.78
N PRO A 79 12.34 -12.09 10.82
CA PRO A 79 11.00 -11.55 10.64
C PRO A 79 10.16 -11.70 11.91
N ASP A 80 9.35 -10.70 12.21
CA ASP A 80 8.37 -10.74 13.30
C ASP A 80 7.26 -11.76 13.03
N PHE A 81 7.01 -12.04 11.75
CA PHE A 81 6.05 -13.04 11.30
C PHE A 81 6.56 -13.76 10.05
N VAL A 82 6.36 -15.08 10.02
CA VAL A 82 6.64 -15.93 8.86
C VAL A 82 5.46 -16.87 8.65
N GLU A 83 4.95 -16.86 7.44
CA GLU A 83 3.96 -17.83 6.99
C GLU A 83 4.48 -18.50 5.72
N VAL A 84 4.46 -19.83 5.73
CA VAL A 84 4.75 -20.66 4.56
C VAL A 84 3.50 -21.46 4.29
N THR A 85 2.83 -21.13 3.19
CA THR A 85 1.57 -21.80 2.82
C THR A 85 1.92 -23.05 2.02
N PRO A 86 1.30 -24.21 2.31
CA PRO A 86 1.46 -25.39 1.48
C PRO A 86 1.05 -25.09 0.03
N PRO A 87 1.53 -25.86 -0.96
CA PRO A 87 1.25 -25.59 -2.36
C PRO A 87 -0.27 -25.57 -2.61
N ASP A 88 -0.82 -24.40 -2.88
CA ASP A 88 -2.17 -24.25 -3.39
C ASP A 88 -2.08 -24.01 -4.89
N HIS A 89 -2.78 -24.84 -5.66
CA HIS A 89 -2.62 -24.92 -7.13
C HIS A 89 -1.15 -25.03 -7.61
N GLY A 90 -0.28 -25.65 -6.81
CA GLY A 90 1.14 -25.82 -7.11
C GLY A 90 2.02 -24.60 -6.80
N ARG A 91 1.48 -23.53 -6.22
CA ARG A 91 2.25 -22.35 -5.81
C ARG A 91 2.60 -22.42 -4.33
N ILE A 92 3.89 -22.43 -4.02
CA ILE A 92 4.40 -22.23 -2.66
C ILE A 92 4.47 -20.72 -2.43
N GLU A 93 3.79 -20.25 -1.39
CA GLU A 93 3.81 -18.84 -1.00
C GLU A 93 4.48 -18.69 0.37
N THR A 94 5.43 -17.76 0.46
CA THR A 94 6.11 -17.41 1.72
C THR A 94 5.89 -15.92 1.98
N ARG A 95 5.27 -15.60 3.12
CA ARG A 95 5.06 -14.23 3.59
C ARG A 95 5.96 -13.99 4.80
N ARG A 96 6.64 -12.86 4.80
CA ARG A 96 7.50 -12.42 5.92
C ARG A 96 7.21 -10.97 6.22
N ILE A 97 7.05 -10.64 7.50
CA ILE A 97 6.77 -9.28 7.95
C ILE A 97 7.89 -8.85 8.88
N TRP A 98 8.36 -7.62 8.67
CA TRP A 98 9.24 -6.91 9.58
C TRP A 98 8.57 -5.60 9.96
N CYS A 99 8.55 -5.29 11.25
CA CYS A 99 7.99 -4.07 11.80
C CYS A 99 9.12 -3.15 12.29
N SER A 100 8.90 -1.84 12.20
CA SER A 100 9.80 -0.83 12.76
C SER A 100 8.97 0.31 13.33
N THR A 101 9.44 0.89 14.42
CA THR A 101 8.90 2.12 15.03
C THR A 101 9.81 3.32 14.83
N ALA A 102 10.91 3.15 14.07
CA ALA A 102 11.91 4.18 13.80
C ALA A 102 11.39 5.28 12.86
#